data_AF-A0A7W6PR60-F1
#
_entry.id   AF-A0A7W6PR60-F1
#
_cell.length_a   1.000
_cell.length_b   1.000
_cell.length_c   1.000
_cell.angle_alpha   90.00
_cell.angle_beta   90.00
_cell.angle_gamma   90.00
#
_symmetry.space_group_name_H-M   'P 1'
#
loop_
_entity.id
_entity.type
_entity.pdbx_description
1 polymer ?
#
loop_
_entity_poly.entity_id
_entity_poly.type
_entity_poly.pdbx_seq_one_letter_code
_entity_poly.pdbx_strand_id
1 'polypeptide(L)'
;MLLASGVNYGLVRSIPHILGVSLGFALMVLVIGAGLGEIFLAVPQAQTVLRWIGCLYLLWLAWKLATSGPMDNEAQEARPPLTFAEAALFQWVNPKCWIMAMGALTTYLPESASLWSVAVLALAFALVNAPSVGSWAAFGTILRGWLSSHKRMRAFNIVMALLLVASLQSIIS
;
A
#
# COMPACT_ATOMS: atom_id res chain seq x y z
N MET A 1 4.21 -0.46 5.42
CA MET A 1 3.00 0.32 5.79
C MET A 1 2.12 -0.43 6.78
N LEU A 2 1.64 -1.65 6.48
CA LEU A 2 0.72 -2.36 7.39
C LEU A 2 1.36 -2.85 8.68
N LEU A 3 2.62 -3.29 8.66
CA LEU A 3 3.37 -3.61 9.88
C LEU A 3 3.39 -2.41 10.85
N ALA A 4 3.76 -1.23 10.34
CA ALA A 4 3.76 0.01 11.12
C ALA A 4 2.35 0.41 11.56
N SER A 5 1.32 0.16 10.73
CA SER A 5 -0.08 0.39 11.11
C SER A 5 -0.51 -0.50 12.28
N GLY A 6 -0.12 -1.78 12.26
CA GLY A 6 -0.37 -2.72 13.35
C GLY A 6 0.36 -2.33 14.65
N VAL A 7 1.61 -1.88 14.54
CA VAL A 7 2.40 -1.40 15.69
C VAL A 7 1.78 -0.14 16.31
N ASN A 8 1.42 0.86 15.49
CA ASN A 8 0.96 2.17 15.98
C ASN A 8 -0.53 2.19 16.37
N TYR A 9 -1.38 1.46 15.64
CA TYR A 9 -2.84 1.56 15.79
C TYR A 9 -3.52 0.23 16.16
N GLY A 10 -2.80 -0.90 16.11
CA GLY A 10 -3.34 -2.24 16.33
C GLY A 10 -4.11 -2.80 15.11
N LEU A 11 -4.48 -4.07 15.21
CA LEU A 11 -5.10 -4.82 14.11
C LEU A 11 -6.49 -4.28 13.73
N VAL A 12 -7.37 -4.08 14.71
CA VAL A 12 -8.76 -3.65 14.47
C VAL A 12 -8.83 -2.31 13.74
N ARG A 13 -8.05 -1.32 14.18
CA ARG A 13 -7.98 -0.01 13.52
C ARG A 13 -7.29 -0.06 12.15
N SER A 14 -6.53 -1.12 11.87
CA SER A 14 -5.86 -1.33 10.57
C SER A 14 -6.73 -2.04 9.54
N ILE A 15 -7.92 -2.53 9.89
CA ILE A 15 -8.83 -3.22 8.95
C ILE A 15 -9.19 -2.36 7.73
N PRO A 16 -9.59 -1.08 7.86
CA PRO A 16 -9.88 -0.24 6.70
C PRO A 16 -8.68 -0.10 5.75
N HIS A 17 -7.47 0.01 6.32
CA HIS A 17 -6.22 0.08 5.57
C HIS A 17 -5.93 -1.23 4.82
N ILE A 18 -6.12 -2.39 5.47
CA ILE A 18 -5.99 -3.73 4.86
C ILE A 18 -6.93 -3.85 3.65
N LEU A 19 -8.22 -3.56 3.86
CA LEU A 19 -9.24 -3.66 2.81
C LEU A 19 -8.98 -2.67 1.67
N GLY A 20 -8.54 -1.44 1.99
CA GLY A 20 -8.22 -0.43 0.99
C GLY A 20 -7.08 -0.88 0.07
N VAL A 21 -6.00 -1.43 0.63
CA VAL A 21 -4.89 -1.99 -0.17
C VAL A 21 -5.38 -3.13 -1.06
N SER A 22 -6.11 -4.10 -0.51
CA SER A 22 -6.54 -5.28 -1.27
C SER A 22 -7.58 -4.97 -2.35
N LEU A 23 -8.63 -4.22 -2.03
CA LEU A 23 -9.67 -3.86 -3.00
C LEU A 23 -9.18 -2.80 -3.98
N GLY A 24 -8.33 -1.86 -3.55
CA GLY A 24 -7.70 -0.89 -4.45
C GLY A 24 -6.83 -1.56 -5.50
N PHE A 25 -6.05 -2.57 -5.11
CA PHE A 25 -5.23 -3.33 -6.05
C PHE A 25 -6.07 -4.22 -6.97
N ALA A 26 -7.10 -4.90 -6.46
CA ALA A 26 -7.99 -5.69 -7.30
C ALA A 26 -8.74 -4.83 -8.33
N LEU A 27 -9.20 -3.63 -7.93
CA LEU A 27 -9.81 -2.69 -8.86
C LEU A 27 -8.81 -2.23 -9.93
N MET A 28 -7.55 -2.01 -9.55
CA MET A 28 -6.49 -1.71 -10.51
C MET A 28 -6.28 -2.84 -11.53
N VAL A 29 -6.24 -4.10 -11.10
CA VAL A 29 -6.16 -5.26 -12.00
C VAL A 29 -7.36 -5.31 -12.95
N LEU A 30 -8.58 -5.10 -12.44
CA LEU A 30 -9.80 -5.05 -13.24
C LEU A 30 -9.72 -3.99 -14.34
N VAL A 31 -9.33 -2.77 -13.97
CA VAL A 31 -9.32 -1.64 -14.89
C VAL A 31 -8.20 -1.78 -15.93
N ILE A 32 -7.01 -2.22 -15.52
CA ILE A 32 -5.90 -2.46 -16.47
C ILE A 32 -6.29 -3.59 -17.43
N GLY A 33 -6.82 -4.70 -16.91
CA GLY A 33 -7.24 -5.84 -17.72
C GLY A 33 -8.46 -5.57 -18.60
N ALA A 34 -9.27 -4.55 -18.28
CA ALA A 34 -10.36 -4.08 -19.13
C ALA A 34 -9.89 -3.17 -20.29
N GLY A 35 -8.58 -2.92 -20.43
CA GLY A 35 -8.01 -2.19 -21.55
C GLY A 35 -7.40 -0.84 -21.18
N LEU A 36 -7.42 -0.42 -19.91
CA LEU A 36 -6.73 0.81 -19.50
C LEU A 36 -5.21 0.71 -19.65
N GLY A 37 -4.66 -0.52 -19.74
CA GLY A 37 -3.26 -0.77 -20.07
C GLY A 37 -2.85 -0.16 -21.42
N GLU A 38 -3.75 -0.13 -22.41
CA GLU A 38 -3.45 0.45 -23.73
C GLU A 38 -3.27 1.97 -23.70
N ILE A 39 -3.97 2.66 -22.78
CA ILE A 39 -3.82 4.11 -22.60
C ILE A 39 -2.41 4.46 -22.13
N PHE A 40 -1.77 3.61 -21.32
CA PHE A 40 -0.40 3.84 -20.89
C PHE A 40 0.65 3.56 -21.96
N LEU A 41 0.35 2.65 -22.89
CA LEU A 41 1.15 2.48 -24.11
C LEU A 41 1.01 3.70 -25.03
N ALA A 42 -0.20 4.26 -25.12
CA ALA A 42 -0.48 5.45 -25.93
C ALA A 42 0.07 6.76 -25.31
N VAL A 43 0.13 6.85 -23.97
CA VAL A 43 0.56 8.06 -23.24
C VAL A 43 1.62 7.73 -22.18
N PRO A 44 2.90 7.51 -22.58
CA PRO A 44 3.99 7.23 -21.64
C PRO A 44 4.22 8.34 -20.59
N GLN A 45 3.84 9.58 -20.93
CA GLN A 45 3.94 10.73 -20.04
C GLN A 45 3.01 10.61 -18.82
N ALA A 46 1.86 9.94 -18.96
CA ALA A 46 0.94 9.70 -17.85
C ALA A 46 1.58 8.82 -16.76
N GLN A 47 2.36 7.80 -17.16
CA GLN A 47 3.14 6.99 -16.22
C GLN A 47 4.15 7.85 -15.45
N THR A 48 4.84 8.75 -16.16
CA THR A 48 5.85 9.62 -15.57
C THR A 48 5.24 10.58 -14.53
N VAL A 49 4.10 11.18 -14.85
CA VAL A 49 3.39 12.09 -13.93
C VAL A 49 2.89 11.33 -12.69
N LEU A 50 2.22 10.19 -12.87
CA LEU A 50 1.76 9.33 -11.77
C LEU A 50 2.92 8.90 -10.87
N ARG A 51 4.07 8.54 -11.46
CA ARG A 51 5.28 8.19 -10.74
C ARG A 51 5.74 9.30 -9.81
N TRP A 52 5.85 10.53 -10.31
CA TRP A 52 6.31 11.67 -9.51
C TRP A 52 5.32 12.05 -8.40
N ILE A 53 4.01 12.02 -8.69
CA ILE A 53 2.96 12.23 -7.68
C ILE A 53 3.08 11.16 -6.58
N GLY A 54 3.34 9.91 -6.96
CA GLY A 54 3.53 8.78 -6.03
C GLY A 54 4.74 8.95 -5.15
N CYS A 55 5.88 9.36 -5.73
CA CYS A 55 7.09 9.67 -4.98
C CYS A 55 6.86 10.79 -3.96
N LEU A 56 6.24 11.90 -4.34
CA LEU A 56 5.94 13.01 -3.43
C LEU A 56 5.01 12.57 -2.28
N TYR A 57 3.97 11.80 -2.60
CA TYR A 57 3.05 11.29 -1.58
C TYR A 57 3.73 10.31 -0.62
N LEU A 58 4.59 9.42 -1.13
CA LEU A 58 5.37 8.49 -0.33
C LEU A 58 6.37 9.19 0.59
N LEU A 59 7.00 10.27 0.12
CA LEU A 59 7.86 11.11 0.95
C LEU A 59 7.06 11.81 2.07
N TRP A 60 5.90 12.37 1.73
CA TRP A 60 4.98 12.95 2.71
C TRP A 60 4.56 11.92 3.76
N LEU A 61 4.32 10.68 3.35
CA LEU A 61 3.93 9.62 4.25
C LEU A 61 5.10 9.10 5.10
N ALA A 62 6.31 8.99 4.54
CA ALA A 62 7.52 8.67 5.28
C ALA A 62 7.79 9.72 6.37
N TRP A 63 7.61 11.00 6.03
CA TRP A 63 7.65 12.09 7.00
C TRP A 63 6.62 11.88 8.10
N LYS A 64 5.35 11.66 7.74
CA LYS A 64 4.25 11.41 8.70
C LYS A 64 4.56 10.23 9.64
N LEU A 65 5.14 9.15 9.10
CA LEU A 65 5.55 7.98 9.88
C LEU A 65 6.74 8.28 10.80
N ALA A 66 7.75 9.02 10.33
CA ALA A 66 8.88 9.41 11.17
C ALA A 66 8.45 10.34 12.32
N THR A 67 7.41 11.16 12.11
CA THR A 67 6.89 12.11 13.09
C THR A 67 5.74 11.56 13.95
N SER A 68 5.27 10.32 13.74
CA SER A 68 4.19 9.77 14.55
C SER A 68 4.63 9.58 15.99
N GLY A 69 3.96 10.29 16.91
CA GLY A 69 4.27 10.32 18.34
C GLY A 69 3.93 9.03 19.09
N PRO A 70 4.48 8.84 20.29
CA PRO A 70 4.28 7.64 21.11
C PRO A 70 2.87 7.58 21.74
N MET A 71 2.53 6.36 22.17
CA MET A 71 1.20 5.86 22.58
C MET A 71 0.51 6.59 23.76
N ASP A 72 1.18 7.51 24.45
CA ASP A 72 0.84 7.90 25.84
C ASP A 72 0.36 9.34 26.04
N ASN A 73 -0.05 10.08 25.01
CA ASN A 73 -0.64 11.41 25.23
C ASN A 73 -2.14 11.41 24.90
N GLU A 74 -2.96 11.37 25.95
CA GLU A 74 -4.43 11.59 25.96
C GLU A 74 -4.88 12.97 25.42
N ALA A 75 -4.00 13.76 24.82
CA ALA A 75 -4.29 15.15 24.41
C ALA A 75 -3.81 15.52 23.00
N GLN A 76 -3.39 14.57 22.16
CA GLN A 76 -3.17 14.87 20.74
C GLN A 76 -4.05 13.96 19.90
N GLU A 77 -4.85 14.58 19.03
CA GLU A 77 -5.51 13.95 17.90
C GLU A 77 -4.48 13.20 17.05
N ALA A 78 -4.08 12.02 17.51
CA ALA A 78 -3.19 11.11 16.80
C ALA A 78 -3.98 10.67 15.57
N ARG A 79 -3.71 11.34 14.44
CA ARG A 79 -4.40 11.11 13.16
C ARG A 79 -4.54 9.61 12.91
N PRO A 80 -5.73 9.15 12.51
CA PRO A 80 -5.99 7.73 12.31
C PRO A 80 -5.05 7.12 11.26
N PRO A 81 -4.92 5.77 11.24
CA PRO A 81 -4.29 5.08 10.12
C PRO A 81 -4.92 5.50 8.79
N LEU A 82 -4.24 5.23 7.67
CA LEU A 82 -4.82 5.47 6.35
C LEU A 82 -6.23 4.88 6.29
N THR A 83 -7.17 5.73 5.91
CA THR A 83 -8.54 5.31 5.64
C THR A 83 -8.57 4.34 4.47
N PHE A 84 -9.69 3.63 4.32
CA PHE A 84 -9.90 2.75 3.17
C PHE A 84 -9.63 3.47 1.83
N ALA A 85 -10.17 4.68 1.66
CA ALA A 85 -10.04 5.44 0.43
C ALA A 85 -8.59 5.87 0.17
N GLU A 86 -7.89 6.38 1.20
CA GLU A 86 -6.48 6.75 1.06
C GLU A 86 -5.60 5.53 0.72
N ALA A 87 -5.87 4.38 1.35
CA ALA A 87 -5.15 3.14 1.09
C ALA A 87 -5.43 2.56 -0.30
N ALA A 88 -6.68 2.68 -0.79
CA ALA A 88 -7.07 2.26 -2.13
C ALA A 88 -6.45 3.17 -3.20
N LEU A 89 -6.62 4.48 -3.08
CA LEU A 89 -6.00 5.46 -4.00
C LEU A 89 -4.48 5.35 -4.00
N PHE A 90 -3.87 5.02 -2.86
CA PHE A 90 -2.44 4.80 -2.78
C PHE A 90 -1.94 3.68 -3.71
N GLN A 91 -2.73 2.63 -3.95
CA GLN A 91 -2.34 1.59 -4.92
C GLN A 91 -2.16 2.16 -6.33
N TRP A 92 -2.99 3.13 -6.71
CA TRP A 92 -2.98 3.74 -8.03
C TRP A 92 -1.80 4.68 -8.26
N VAL A 93 -1.29 5.29 -7.21
CA VAL A 93 -0.11 6.15 -7.30
C VAL A 93 1.19 5.35 -7.15
N ASN A 94 1.12 4.08 -6.75
CA ASN A 94 2.29 3.23 -6.55
C ASN A 94 2.68 2.52 -7.87
N PRO A 95 3.77 2.92 -8.55
CA PRO A 95 4.18 2.29 -9.81
C PRO A 95 4.55 0.81 -9.65
N LYS A 96 4.92 0.36 -8.44
CA LYS A 96 5.12 -1.08 -8.18
C LYS A 96 3.82 -1.87 -8.35
N CYS A 97 2.69 -1.29 -7.94
CA CYS A 97 1.39 -1.91 -8.12
C CYS A 97 1.03 -2.01 -9.61
N TRP A 98 1.34 -0.99 -10.41
CA TRP A 98 1.17 -1.05 -11.87
C TRP A 98 1.99 -2.18 -12.50
N ILE A 99 3.28 -2.25 -12.20
CA ILE A 99 4.17 -3.31 -12.72
C ILE A 99 3.65 -4.69 -12.33
N MET A 100 3.23 -4.86 -11.07
CA MET A 100 2.72 -6.12 -10.56
C MET A 100 1.37 -6.50 -11.19
N ALA A 101 0.46 -5.53 -11.39
CA ALA A 101 -0.83 -5.77 -12.03
C ALA A 101 -0.68 -6.14 -13.51
N MET A 102 0.17 -5.41 -14.26
CA MET A 102 0.50 -5.76 -15.65
C MET A 102 1.15 -7.13 -15.73
N GLY A 103 2.16 -7.40 -14.89
CA GLY A 103 2.84 -8.69 -14.83
C GLY A 103 1.88 -9.84 -14.51
N ALA A 104 0.94 -9.64 -13.58
CA ALA A 104 -0.07 -10.63 -13.25
C ALA A 104 -0.98 -10.93 -14.46
N LEU A 105 -1.47 -9.89 -15.13
CA LEU A 105 -2.31 -10.04 -16.32
C LEU A 105 -1.56 -10.77 -17.43
N THR A 106 -0.34 -10.37 -17.76
CA THR A 106 0.44 -10.99 -18.86
C THR A 106 0.93 -12.39 -18.52
N THR A 107 1.15 -12.70 -17.25
CA THR A 107 1.65 -14.02 -16.83
C THR A 107 0.53 -15.04 -16.72
N TYR A 108 -0.63 -14.64 -16.21
CA TYR A 108 -1.71 -15.57 -15.86
C TYR A 108 -2.87 -15.59 -16.84
N LEU A 109 -2.99 -14.60 -17.72
CA LEU A 109 -4.07 -14.54 -18.71
C LEU A 109 -3.52 -14.51 -20.14
N PRO A 110 -4.16 -15.25 -21.08
CA PRO A 110 -3.88 -15.08 -22.49
C PRO A 110 -4.38 -13.70 -22.98
N GLU A 111 -3.84 -13.21 -24.09
CA GLU A 111 -4.27 -11.93 -24.70
C GLU A 111 -5.78 -11.91 -25.02
N SER A 112 -6.37 -13.06 -25.35
CA SER A 112 -7.80 -13.21 -25.64
C SER A 112 -8.66 -13.42 -24.39
N ALA A 113 -8.15 -13.14 -23.19
CA ALA A 113 -8.88 -13.38 -21.95
C ALA A 113 -10.14 -12.51 -21.86
N SER A 114 -11.23 -13.13 -21.41
CA SER A 114 -12.48 -12.43 -21.15
C SER A 114 -12.38 -11.53 -19.91
N LEU A 115 -13.24 -10.51 -19.82
CA LEU A 115 -13.38 -9.70 -18.60
C LEU A 115 -13.73 -10.54 -17.37
N TRP A 116 -14.40 -11.68 -17.55
CA TRP A 116 -14.65 -12.62 -16.47
C TRP A 116 -13.36 -13.22 -15.91
N SER A 117 -12.45 -13.63 -16.79
CA SER A 117 -11.13 -14.16 -16.37
C SER A 117 -10.30 -13.11 -15.64
N VAL A 118 -10.35 -11.86 -16.09
CA VAL A 118 -9.74 -10.71 -15.40
C VAL A 118 -10.36 -10.51 -14.00
N ALA A 119 -11.69 -10.60 -13.89
CA ALA A 119 -12.39 -10.46 -12.61
C ALA A 119 -12.05 -11.58 -11.63
N VAL A 120 -11.95 -12.83 -12.11
CA VAL A 120 -11.51 -13.96 -11.30
C VAL A 120 -10.08 -13.75 -10.81
N LEU A 121 -9.18 -13.28 -11.67
CA LEU A 121 -7.79 -12.97 -11.28
C LEU A 121 -7.74 -11.86 -10.22
N ALA A 122 -8.46 -10.75 -10.44
CA ALA A 122 -8.52 -9.64 -9.50
C ALA A 122 -9.07 -10.08 -8.13
N LEU A 123 -10.11 -10.92 -8.12
CA LEU A 123 -10.68 -11.48 -6.90
C LEU A 123 -9.67 -12.40 -6.19
N ALA A 124 -8.97 -13.27 -6.92
CA ALA A 124 -7.93 -14.12 -6.35
C ALA A 124 -6.82 -13.29 -5.68
N PHE A 125 -6.37 -12.22 -6.35
CA PHE A 125 -5.41 -11.29 -5.76
C PHE A 125 -5.96 -10.61 -4.50
N ALA A 126 -7.22 -10.14 -4.48
CA ALA A 126 -7.83 -9.57 -3.28
C ALA A 126 -7.85 -10.57 -2.11
N LEU A 127 -8.31 -11.80 -2.38
CA LEU A 127 -8.48 -12.86 -1.39
C LEU A 127 -7.16 -13.36 -0.81
N VAL A 128 -6.07 -13.35 -1.58
CA VAL A 128 -4.73 -13.72 -1.12
C VAL A 128 -4.03 -12.53 -0.45
N ASN A 129 -4.21 -11.33 -0.99
CA ASN A 129 -3.53 -10.15 -0.48
C ASN A 129 -4.06 -9.76 0.91
N ALA A 130 -5.38 -9.78 1.13
CA ALA A 130 -5.98 -9.41 2.42
C ALA A 130 -5.43 -10.20 3.64
N PRO A 131 -5.37 -11.54 3.64
CA PRO A 131 -4.76 -12.29 4.74
C PRO A 131 -3.25 -12.08 4.79
N SER A 132 -2.55 -11.94 3.67
CA SER A 132 -1.10 -11.69 3.66
C SER A 132 -0.75 -10.36 4.35
N VAL A 133 -1.37 -9.26 3.92
CA VAL A 133 -1.14 -7.94 4.53
C VAL A 133 -1.76 -7.84 5.93
N GLY A 134 -2.84 -8.58 6.20
CA GLY A 134 -3.41 -8.75 7.52
C GLY A 134 -2.44 -9.45 8.49
N SER A 135 -1.70 -10.45 8.02
CA SER A 135 -0.65 -11.13 8.81
C SER A 135 0.45 -10.15 9.23
N TRP A 136 0.85 -9.25 8.34
CA TRP A 136 1.79 -8.18 8.66
C TRP A 136 1.26 -7.21 9.72
N ALA A 137 -0.02 -6.82 9.64
CA ALA A 137 -0.64 -5.97 10.65
C ALA A 137 -0.79 -6.68 12.00
N ALA A 138 -1.13 -7.97 11.99
CA ALA A 138 -1.23 -8.80 13.19
C ALA A 138 0.15 -8.93 13.86
N PHE A 139 1.19 -9.24 13.09
CA PHE A 139 2.56 -9.29 13.58
C PHE A 139 3.01 -7.95 14.19
N GLY A 140 2.69 -6.83 13.54
CA GLY A 140 2.95 -5.51 14.11
C GLY A 140 2.23 -5.27 15.44
N THR A 141 1.00 -5.76 15.57
CA THR A 141 0.22 -5.66 16.81
C THR A 141 0.86 -6.48 17.94
N ILE A 142 1.40 -7.66 17.64
CA ILE A 142 2.13 -8.49 18.62
C ILE A 142 3.42 -7.79 19.07
N LEU A 143 4.16 -7.18 18.14
CA LEU A 143 5.39 -6.44 18.44
C LEU A 143 5.16 -5.17 19.27
N ARG A 144 3.93 -4.65 19.30
CA ARG A 144 3.56 -3.43 20.04
C ARG A 144 3.95 -3.51 21.52
N GLY A 145 3.80 -4.67 22.17
CA GLY A 145 4.17 -4.85 23.57
C GLY A 145 5.66 -4.66 23.83
N TRP A 146 6.51 -5.15 22.92
CA TRP A 146 7.97 -4.99 23.00
C TRP A 146 8.42 -3.56 22.62
N LEU A 147 7.67 -2.91 21.73
CA LEU A 147 7.86 -1.52 21.29
C LEU A 147 7.21 -0.48 22.21
N SER A 148 6.68 -0.89 23.38
CA SER A 148 6.06 0.01 24.37
C SER A 148 6.97 1.13 24.86
N SER A 149 8.30 0.93 24.82
CA SER A 149 9.27 1.99 25.14
C SER A 149 9.26 3.09 24.08
N HIS A 150 9.10 4.34 24.53
CA HIS A 150 9.11 5.55 23.69
C HIS A 150 10.32 5.62 22.74
N LYS A 151 11.52 5.25 23.22
CA LYS A 151 12.74 5.25 22.40
C LYS A 151 12.68 4.17 21.31
N ARG A 152 12.17 2.98 21.63
CA ARG A 152 12.05 1.85 20.68
C ARG A 152 11.00 2.13 19.61
N MET A 153 9.84 2.67 20.00
CA MET A 153 8.79 3.06 19.05
C MET A 153 9.29 4.12 18.06
N ARG A 154 9.96 5.16 18.57
CA ARG A 154 10.51 6.23 17.72
C ARG A 154 11.59 5.71 16.78
N ALA A 155 12.50 4.88 17.27
CA ALA A 155 13.51 4.23 16.44
C ALA A 155 12.87 3.35 15.35
N PHE A 156 11.86 2.54 15.70
CA PHE A 156 11.13 1.70 14.76
C PHE A 156 10.44 2.54 13.66
N ASN A 157 9.73 3.60 14.04
CA ASN A 157 9.05 4.48 13.10
C ASN A 157 10.04 5.19 12.15
N ILE A 158 11.19 5.65 12.65
CA ILE A 158 12.25 6.24 11.81
C ILE A 158 12.83 5.21 10.85
N VAL A 159 13.16 4.00 11.32
CA VAL A 159 13.69 2.93 10.46
C VAL A 159 12.68 2.58 9.36
N MET A 160 11.41 2.43 9.71
CA MET A 160 10.36 2.14 8.73
C MET A 160 10.17 3.27 7.71
N ALA A 161 10.29 4.54 8.13
CA ALA A 161 10.25 5.68 7.23
C ALA A 161 11.45 5.69 6.28
N LEU A 162 12.66 5.45 6.78
CA LEU A 162 13.88 5.36 5.96
C LEU A 162 13.79 4.21 4.95
N LEU A 163 13.30 3.04 5.36
CA LEU A 163 13.06 1.91 4.45
C LEU A 163 12.01 2.26 3.38
N LEU A 164 10.97 3.02 3.73
CA LEU A 164 9.98 3.49 2.76
C LEU A 164 10.62 4.42 1.72
N VAL A 165 11.45 5.38 2.16
CA VAL A 165 12.19 6.28 1.28
C VAL A 165 13.19 5.51 0.42
N ALA A 166 13.95 4.58 0.98
CA ALA A 166 14.89 3.74 0.23
C ALA A 166 14.17 2.92 -0.86
N SER A 167 12.94 2.48 -0.59
CA SER A 167 12.13 1.77 -1.57
C SER A 167 11.73 2.62 -2.79
N LEU A 168 11.85 3.95 -2.72
CA LEU A 168 11.64 4.85 -3.86
C LEU A 168 12.72 4.71 -4.92
N GLN A 169 13.91 4.20 -4.58
CA GLN A 169 15.00 4.06 -5.54
C GLN A 169 14.59 3.15 -6.70
N SER A 170 13.95 2.01 -6.40
CA SER A 170 13.38 1.08 -7.41
C SER A 170 12.27 1.66 -8.29
N ILE A 171 11.78 2.86 -7.98
CA ILE A 171 10.77 3.56 -8.77
C ILE A 171 11.45 4.55 -9.75
N ILE A 172 12.56 5.15 -9.31
CA ILE A 172 13.25 6.22 -10.04
C ILE A 172 14.31 5.65 -10.99
N SER A 173 14.94 4.52 -10.64
CA SER A 173 15.88 3.75 -11.48
C SER A 173 15.17 2.91 -12.53
#